data_AF-A0AA50DYX7-F1
#
_entry.id   AF-A0AA50DYX7-F1
#
_cell.length_a   1.000
_cell.length_b   1.000
_cell.length_c   1.000
_cell.angle_alpha   90.00
_cell.angle_beta   90.00
_cell.angle_gamma   90.00
#
_symmetry.space_group_name_H-M   'P 1'
#
loop_
_entity.id
_entity.type
_entity.pdbx_description
1 polymer ?
#
loop_
_entity_poly.entity_id
_entity_poly.type
_entity_poly.pdbx_seq_one_letter_code
_entity_poly.pdbx_strand_id
1 'polypeptide(L)'
;MVQLLDDILIINRAEAGKLEFNPNWLDLKLLFQQFIEEIQLSVSDQYYFDFICSAQDTKALVDERLVRSILSNLLSNAIKYSPGEGGLKLP
;
A
#
# COMPACT_ATOMS: atom_id res chain seq x y z
N MET A 1 -4.57 -4.42 -15.57
CA MET A 1 -5.55 -5.48 -15.89
C MET A 1 -5.51 -6.62 -14.89
N VAL A 2 -4.33 -7.05 -14.40
CA VAL A 2 -4.20 -8.09 -13.35
C VAL A 2 -4.83 -7.68 -12.01
N GLN A 3 -4.68 -6.41 -11.59
CA GLN A 3 -5.24 -5.90 -10.32
C GLN A 3 -6.75 -6.11 -10.16
N LEU A 4 -7.55 -6.00 -11.22
CA LEU A 4 -9.01 -6.09 -11.11
C LEU A 4 -9.48 -7.53 -10.84
N LEU A 5 -8.77 -8.53 -11.40
CA LEU A 5 -9.01 -9.94 -11.09
C LEU A 5 -8.59 -10.27 -9.65
N ASP A 6 -7.45 -9.76 -9.20
CA ASP A 6 -6.99 -9.95 -7.83
C ASP A 6 -7.92 -9.29 -6.81
N ASP A 7 -8.40 -8.06 -7.08
CA ASP A 7 -9.36 -7.34 -6.24
C ASP A 7 -10.68 -8.13 -6.11
N ILE A 8 -11.20 -8.67 -7.22
CA ILE A 8 -12.41 -9.52 -7.22
C ILE A 8 -12.18 -10.79 -6.40
N LEU A 9 -11.01 -11.44 -6.52
CA LEU A 9 -10.69 -12.63 -5.74
C LEU A 9 -10.59 -12.34 -4.24
N ILE A 10 -10.00 -11.20 -3.86
CA ILE A 10 -9.91 -10.76 -2.48
C ILE A 10 -11.31 -10.51 -1.91
N ILE A 11 -12.18 -9.80 -2.63
CA ILE A 11 -13.56 -9.51 -2.22
C ILE A 11 -14.36 -10.81 -2.04
N ASN A 12 -14.32 -11.71 -3.03
CA ASN A 12 -15.04 -12.99 -2.94
C ASN A 12 -14.57 -13.86 -1.78
N ARG A 13 -13.25 -13.89 -1.50
CA ARG A 13 -12.71 -14.61 -0.35
C ARG A 13 -13.15 -13.97 0.96
N ALA A 14 -13.16 -12.64 1.05
CA ALA A 14 -13.61 -11.91 2.23
C ALA A 14 -15.10 -12.18 2.51
N GLU A 15 -15.97 -12.05 1.50
CA GLU A 15 -17.42 -12.30 1.62
C GLU A 15 -17.75 -13.75 1.96
N ALA A 16 -16.98 -14.70 1.42
CA ALA A 16 -17.13 -16.12 1.73
C ALA A 16 -16.52 -16.54 3.09
N GLY A 17 -15.92 -15.61 3.85
CA GLY A 17 -15.20 -15.90 5.10
C GLY A 17 -13.94 -16.75 4.89
N LYS A 18 -13.43 -16.83 3.67
CA LYS A 18 -12.23 -17.59 3.25
C LYS A 18 -11.00 -16.70 3.06
N LEU A 19 -11.07 -15.44 3.47
CA LEU A 19 -9.91 -14.59 3.46
C LEU A 19 -8.98 -15.04 4.59
N GLU A 20 -7.91 -15.73 4.21
CA GLU A 20 -6.85 -16.07 5.14
C GLU A 20 -6.21 -14.79 5.66
N PHE A 21 -6.25 -14.64 6.98
CA PHE A 21 -5.61 -13.56 7.73
C PHE A 21 -4.47 -14.16 8.54
N ASN A 22 -3.25 -13.89 8.10
CA ASN A 22 -2.03 -14.46 8.68
C ASN A 22 -1.16 -13.32 9.24
N PRO A 23 -1.54 -12.73 10.38
CA PRO A 23 -0.83 -11.57 10.90
C PRO A 23 0.52 -11.96 11.50
N ASN A 24 1.50 -11.09 11.32
CA ASN A 24 2.83 -11.18 11.93
C ASN A 24 3.22 -9.83 12.51
N TRP A 25 4.12 -9.85 13.49
CA TRP A 25 4.71 -8.64 14.04
C TRP A 25 5.65 -8.02 13.01
N LEU A 26 5.29 -6.85 12.52
CA LEU A 26 6.04 -6.12 11.49
C LEU A 26 6.25 -4.68 11.92
N ASP A 27 7.37 -4.10 11.50
CA ASP A 27 7.59 -2.66 11.60
C ASP A 27 6.93 -1.99 10.39
N LEU A 28 5.79 -1.33 10.63
CA LEU A 28 5.04 -0.64 9.59
C LEU A 28 5.85 0.46 8.92
N LYS A 29 6.71 1.15 9.67
CA LYS A 29 7.52 2.24 9.10
C LYS A 29 8.46 1.69 8.05
N LEU A 30 9.16 0.61 8.37
CA LEU A 30 10.08 -0.04 7.46
C LEU A 30 9.33 -0.59 6.23
N LEU A 31 8.18 -1.23 6.45
CA LEU A 31 7.36 -1.77 5.36
C LEU A 31 6.89 -0.67 4.39
N PHE A 32 6.42 0.47 4.91
CA PHE A 32 5.96 1.58 4.08
C PHE A 32 7.11 2.24 3.33
N GLN A 33 8.28 2.41 3.97
CA GLN A 33 9.46 2.96 3.30
C GLN A 33 9.90 2.09 2.11
N GLN A 34 10.01 0.77 2.33
CA GLN A 34 10.35 -0.18 1.26
C GLN A 34 9.34 -0.12 0.11
N PHE A 35 8.05 -0.06 0.45
CA PHE A 35 6.99 -0.04 -0.56
C PHE A 35 6.97 1.27 -1.37
N ILE A 36 7.22 2.40 -0.72
CA ILE A 36 7.32 3.70 -1.40
C ILE A 36 8.53 3.73 -2.34
N GLU A 37 9.68 3.18 -1.92
CA GLU A 37 10.85 3.04 -2.79
C GLU A 37 10.55 2.17 -4.02
N GLU A 38 9.90 1.01 -3.84
CA GLU A 38 9.46 0.13 -4.94
C GLU A 38 8.56 0.86 -5.95
N ILE A 39 7.63 1.69 -5.45
CA ILE A 39 6.70 2.44 -6.31
C ILE A 39 7.39 3.63 -6.97
N GLN A 40 8.28 4.34 -6.28
CA GLN A 40 9.04 5.44 -6.87
C GLN A 40 9.89 4.96 -8.06
N LEU A 41 10.39 3.72 -8.02
CA LEU A 41 11.08 3.10 -9.17
C LEU A 41 10.15 2.76 -10.34
N SER A 42 8.86 2.58 -10.07
CA SER A 42 7.85 2.15 -11.05
C SER A 42 7.09 3.33 -11.68
N VAL A 43 7.16 4.51 -11.06
CA VAL A 43 6.47 5.74 -11.50
C VAL A 43 7.49 6.69 -12.13
N SER A 44 7.08 7.51 -13.09
CA SER A 44 7.99 8.49 -13.71
C SER A 44 8.48 9.53 -12.69
N ASP A 45 9.61 10.17 -12.97
CA ASP A 45 10.23 11.23 -12.14
C ASP A 45 9.32 12.45 -11.85
N GLN A 46 8.09 12.47 -12.38
CA GLN A 46 7.11 13.53 -12.17
C GLN A 46 6.37 13.42 -10.82
N TYR A 47 6.41 12.24 -10.18
CA TYR A 47 5.75 12.01 -8.90
C TYR A 47 6.79 11.83 -7.80
N TYR A 48 6.58 12.50 -6.67
CA TYR A 48 7.41 12.36 -5.48
C TYR A 48 6.52 12.00 -4.30
N PHE A 49 6.94 11.01 -3.51
CA PHE A 49 6.25 10.62 -2.29
C PHE A 49 6.95 11.22 -1.06
N ASP A 50 6.20 11.92 -0.22
CA ASP A 50 6.62 12.43 1.08
C ASP A 50 6.01 11.54 2.17
N PHE A 51 6.85 10.70 2.78
CA PHE A 51 6.44 9.76 3.83
C PHE A 51 6.62 10.39 5.21
N ILE A 52 5.53 10.59 5.93
CA ILE A 52 5.54 11.24 7.24
C ILE A 52 5.05 10.26 8.30
N CYS A 53 5.98 9.73 9.10
CA CYS A 53 5.65 8.86 10.24
C CYS A 53 6.01 9.54 11.56
N SER A 54 4.99 9.94 12.34
CA SER A 54 5.16 10.55 13.66
C SER A 54 5.12 9.56 14.83
N ALA A 55 4.88 8.27 14.55
CA ALA A 55 4.82 7.25 15.58
C ALA A 55 6.22 6.86 16.06
N GLN A 56 6.38 6.72 17.38
CA GLN A 56 7.63 6.27 18.01
C GLN A 56 7.77 4.75 18.00
N ASP A 57 6.65 4.03 18.14
CA ASP A 57 6.58 2.57 17.99
C ASP A 57 5.67 2.24 16.82
N THR A 58 6.22 1.53 15.85
CA THR A 58 5.58 1.18 14.58
C THR A 58 5.44 -0.33 14.43
N LYS A 59 5.73 -1.09 15.49
CA LYS A 59 5.47 -2.54 15.53
C LYS A 59 3.98 -2.80 15.65
N ALA A 60 3.42 -3.47 14.65
CA ALA A 60 2.02 -3.87 14.64
C ALA A 60 1.89 -5.34 14.24
N LEU A 61 0.86 -5.98 14.78
CA LEU A 61 0.46 -7.34 14.39
C LEU A 61 -0.47 -7.23 13.19
N VAL A 62 0.07 -7.41 11.97
CA VAL A 62 -0.66 -7.19 10.71
C VAL A 62 -0.30 -8.24 9.67
N ASP A 63 -1.17 -8.45 8.68
CA ASP A 63 -0.87 -9.30 7.52
C ASP A 63 -0.22 -8.45 6.42
N GLU A 64 1.06 -8.71 6.13
CA GLU A 64 1.83 -7.95 5.14
C GLU A 64 1.16 -7.92 3.75
N ARG A 65 0.57 -9.05 3.33
CA ARG A 65 -0.05 -9.17 2.00
C ARG A 65 -1.25 -8.25 1.88
N LEU A 66 -2.05 -8.18 2.93
CA LEU A 66 -3.21 -7.29 2.98
C LEU A 66 -2.77 -5.82 3.06
N VAL A 67 -1.77 -5.51 3.88
CA VAL A 67 -1.22 -4.14 3.96
C VAL A 67 -0.68 -3.67 2.61
N ARG A 68 0.13 -4.47 1.92
CA ARG A 68 0.63 -4.14 0.58
C ARG A 68 -0.49 -3.96 -0.44
N SER A 69 -1.54 -4.78 -0.38
CA SER A 69 -2.72 -4.65 -1.25
C SER A 69 -3.45 -3.32 -1.01
N ILE A 70 -3.68 -2.96 0.25
CA ILE A 70 -4.27 -1.68 0.65
C ILE A 70 -3.41 -0.51 0.12
N LEU A 71 -2.11 -0.54 0.38
CA LEU A 71 -1.20 0.52 -0.05
C LEU A 71 -1.14 0.65 -1.57
N SER A 72 -1.08 -0.46 -2.31
CA SER A 72 -1.10 -0.45 -3.77
C SER A 72 -2.36 0.23 -4.30
N ASN A 73 -3.52 -0.07 -3.71
CA ASN A 73 -4.80 0.53 -4.10
C ASN A 73 -4.81 2.04 -3.83
N LEU A 74 -4.40 2.46 -2.63
CA LEU A 74 -4.36 3.87 -2.24
C LEU A 74 -3.38 4.68 -3.10
N LEU A 75 -2.18 4.17 -3.36
CA LEU A 75 -1.16 4.87 -4.13
C LEU A 75 -1.47 4.91 -5.62
N SER A 76 -1.97 3.81 -6.17
CA SER A 76 -2.47 3.79 -7.55
C SER A 76 -3.57 4.83 -7.74
N ASN A 77 -4.51 4.92 -6.79
CA ASN A 77 -5.53 5.97 -6.80
C ASN A 77 -4.92 7.37 -6.68
N ALA A 78 -3.95 7.57 -5.78
CA ALA A 78 -3.31 8.87 -5.59
C ALA A 78 -2.61 9.35 -6.87
N ILE A 79 -1.85 8.49 -7.56
CA ILE A 79 -1.20 8.79 -8.84
C ILE A 79 -2.25 9.06 -9.92
N LYS A 80 -3.25 8.17 -10.06
CA LYS A 80 -4.28 8.27 -11.09
C LYS A 80 -5.10 9.55 -11.00
N TYR A 81 -5.42 9.99 -9.79
CA TYR A 81 -6.30 11.14 -9.53
C TYR A 81 -5.54 12.42 -9.16
N SER A 82 -4.20 12.41 -9.18
CA SER A 82 -3.37 13.61 -9.02
C SER A 82 -2.54 13.89 -10.30
N PRO A 83 -3.16 14.15 -11.46
CA PRO A 83 -2.42 14.40 -12.70
C PRO A 83 -1.68 15.74 -12.63
N GLY A 84 -0.35 15.71 -12.47
CA GLY A 84 0.56 16.86 -12.46
C GLY A 84 1.84 16.63 -11.64
N GLU A 85 2.84 17.50 -11.78
CA GLU A 85 4.01 17.55 -10.87
C GLU A 85 3.53 18.00 -9.48
N GLY A 86 3.30 17.05 -8.58
CA GLY A 86 2.78 17.35 -7.25
C GLY A 86 3.15 16.27 -6.25
N GLY A 87 3.73 16.68 -5.11
CA GLY A 87 4.13 15.77 -4.04
C GLY A 87 2.93 15.06 -3.41
N LEU A 88 2.96 13.73 -3.37
CA LEU A 88 1.97 12.90 -2.71
C LEU A 88 2.38 12.71 -1.25
N LYS A 89 1.54 13.13 -0.31
CA LYS A 89 1.77 12.97 1.13
C LYS A 89 1.09 11.69 1.63
N LEU A 90 1.87 10.86 2.30
CA LEU A 90 1.39 9.62 2.91
C LEU A 90 1.57 9.69 4.43
N PRO A 91 0.48 9.49 5.20
CA PRO A 91 0.55 9.38 6.66
C PRO A 91 1.11 8.03 7.11
#